data_AF-A0A7V8W7U4-F1
#
_entry.id   AF-A0A7V8W7U4-F1
#
_cell.length_a   1.000
_cell.length_b   1.000
_cell.length_c   1.000
_cell.angle_alpha   90.00
_cell.angle_beta   90.00
_cell.angle_gamma   90.00
#
_symmetry.space_group_name_H-M   'P 1'
#
loop_
_entity.id
_entity.type
_entity.pdbx_description
1 polymer ?
#
loop_
_entity_poly.entity_id
_entity_poly.type
_entity_poly.pdbx_seq_one_letter_code
_entity_poly.pdbx_strand_id
1 'polypeptide(L)' 'PEPIGGAHRDPETAAKRIAKSFTTHLSHLVDLSTETLLCRRDEKYRKMGVVLNPAVQKV' A
#
# COMPACT_ATOMS: atom_id res chain seq x y z
N PRO A 1 -0.15 5.06 -12.45
CA PRO A 1 0.86 4.84 -13.52
C PRO A 1 1.54 6.16 -13.86
N GLU A 2 2.83 6.15 -14.21
CA GLU A 2 3.55 7.35 -14.66
C GLU A 2 3.16 7.74 -16.10
N PRO A 3 3.28 9.02 -16.48
CA PRO A 3 3.18 9.46 -17.88
C PRO A 3 4.27 8.85 -18.76
N ILE A 4 4.07 8.90 -20.09
CA ILE A 4 5.10 8.44 -21.03
C ILE A 4 6.36 9.31 -20.88
N GLY A 5 7.52 8.67 -20.79
CA GLY A 5 8.79 9.36 -20.51
C GLY A 5 9.02 9.75 -19.05
N GLY A 6 8.10 9.40 -18.14
CA GLY A 6 8.27 9.52 -16.68
C GLY A 6 7.56 10.74 -16.07
N ALA A 7 7.39 10.70 -14.75
CA ALA A 7 6.66 11.74 -14.01
C ALA A 7 7.25 13.15 -14.14
N HIS A 8 8.58 13.27 -14.36
CA HIS A 8 9.27 14.55 -14.54
C HIS A 8 8.92 15.24 -15.86
N ARG A 9 8.48 14.51 -16.88
CA ARG A 9 8.12 15.10 -18.19
C ARG A 9 6.71 15.69 -18.21
N ASP A 10 5.82 15.17 -17.38
CA ASP A 10 4.45 15.64 -17.24
C ASP A 10 4.02 15.55 -15.76
N PRO A 11 4.51 16.49 -14.92
CA PRO A 11 4.22 16.48 -13.49
C PRO A 11 2.74 16.74 -13.19
N GLU A 12 2.02 17.45 -14.06
CA GLU A 12 0.59 17.73 -13.87
C GLU A 12 -0.23 16.44 -13.99
N THR A 13 0.01 15.65 -15.04
CA THR A 13 -0.67 14.35 -15.18
C THR A 13 -0.28 13.39 -14.06
N ALA A 14 0.98 13.39 -13.64
CA ALA A 14 1.42 12.59 -12.49
C ALA A 14 0.67 12.99 -11.21
N ALA A 15 0.59 14.29 -10.91
CA ALA A 15 -0.13 14.83 -9.76
C ALA A 15 -1.63 14.48 -9.78
N LYS A 16 -2.31 14.63 -10.93
CA LYS A 16 -3.72 14.24 -11.09
C LYS A 16 -3.93 12.76 -10.78
N ARG A 17 -3.01 11.89 -11.23
CA ARG A 17 -3.07 10.45 -10.97
C ARG A 17 -2.80 10.13 -9.50
N ILE A 18 -1.86 10.82 -8.84
CA ILE A 18 -1.61 10.72 -7.40
C ILE A 18 -2.87 11.13 -6.63
N ALA A 19 -3.45 12.28 -6.94
CA ALA A 19 -4.65 12.78 -6.28
C ALA A 19 -5.81 11.77 -6.39
N LYS A 20 -6.07 11.26 -7.60
CA LYS A 20 -7.08 10.21 -7.81
C LYS A 20 -6.81 8.98 -6.93
N SER A 21 -5.57 8.48 -6.93
CA SER A 21 -5.20 7.31 -6.12
C SER A 21 -5.39 7.61 -4.62
N PHE A 22 -4.94 8.75 -4.14
CA PHE A 22 -5.07 9.11 -2.72
C PHE A 22 -6.53 9.22 -2.31
N THR A 23 -7.36 9.95 -3.04
CA THR A 23 -8.77 10.10 -2.71
C THR A 23 -9.50 8.77 -2.71
N THR A 24 -9.28 7.91 -3.72
CA THR A 24 -9.91 6.57 -3.78
C THR A 24 -9.49 5.67 -2.60
N HIS A 25 -8.22 5.65 -2.24
CA HIS A 25 -7.77 4.76 -1.16
C HIS A 25 -8.11 5.32 0.22
N LEU A 26 -8.08 6.65 0.39
CA LEU A 26 -8.45 7.29 1.64
C LEU A 26 -9.94 7.12 1.95
N SER A 27 -10.82 7.22 0.94
CA SER A 27 -12.26 7.03 1.16
C SER A 27 -12.57 5.64 1.73
N HIS A 28 -11.86 4.61 1.28
CA HIS A 28 -12.03 3.24 1.82
C HIS A 28 -11.56 3.08 3.27
N LEU A 29 -10.78 4.03 3.81
CA LEU A 29 -10.23 3.98 5.16
C LEU A 29 -11.00 4.86 6.14
N VAL A 30 -11.53 6.00 5.70
CA VAL A 30 -12.22 6.97 6.56
C VAL A 30 -13.49 6.40 7.19
N ASP A 31 -14.16 5.47 6.51
CA ASP A 31 -15.39 4.84 7.03
C ASP A 31 -15.12 3.70 8.03
N LEU A 32 -13.85 3.33 8.26
CA LEU A 32 -13.48 2.22 9.14
C LEU A 32 -13.28 2.70 10.58
N SER A 33 -13.68 1.86 11.55
CA SER A 33 -13.35 2.10 12.95
C SER A 33 -11.84 2.04 13.18
N THR A 34 -11.35 2.78 14.18
CA THR A 34 -9.95 2.75 14.61
C THR A 34 -9.47 1.33 14.91
N GLU A 35 -10.28 0.52 15.57
CA GLU A 35 -9.97 -0.89 15.87
C GLU A 35 -9.74 -1.71 14.60
N THR A 36 -10.63 -1.55 13.61
CA THR A 36 -10.50 -2.22 12.30
C THR A 36 -9.24 -1.79 11.57
N LEU A 37 -8.93 -0.48 11.59
CA LEU A 37 -7.72 0.08 10.97
C LEU A 37 -6.44 -0.51 11.60
N LEU A 38 -6.41 -0.64 12.93
CA LEU A 38 -5.28 -1.22 13.65
C LEU A 38 -5.09 -2.70 13.32
N CYS A 39 -6.18 -3.49 13.37
CA CYS A 39 -6.16 -4.92 13.07
C CYS A 39 -5.65 -5.19 11.64
N ARG A 40 -6.23 -4.50 10.64
CA ARG A 40 -5.80 -4.65 9.23
C ARG A 40 -4.34 -4.26 9.01
N ARG A 41 -3.87 -3.23 9.73
CA ARG A 41 -2.48 -2.79 9.65
C ARG A 41 -1.51 -3.83 10.23
N ASP A 42 -1.85 -4.44 11.37
CA ASP A 42 -1.06 -5.52 11.96
C ASP A 42 -0.96 -6.71 10.99
N GLU A 43 -2.10 -7.17 10.45
CA GLU A 43 -2.13 -8.27 9.49
C GLU A 43 -1.29 -7.99 8.23
N LYS A 44 -1.43 -6.79 7.65
CA LYS A 44 -0.70 -6.39 6.45
C LYS A 44 0.80 -6.58 6.65
N TYR A 45 1.34 -6.07 7.75
CA TYR A 45 2.78 -6.13 8.00
C TYR A 45 3.25 -7.52 8.40
N ARG A 46 2.44 -8.31 9.12
CA ARG A 46 2.79 -9.71 9.42
C ARG A 46 2.85 -10.61 8.19
N LYS A 47 2.07 -10.29 7.15
CA LYS A 47 2.08 -11.00 5.86
C LYS A 47 3.21 -10.55 4.94
N MET A 48 3.89 -9.44 5.25
CA MET A 48 5.00 -8.92 4.45
C MET A 48 6.32 -9.53 4.91
N GLY A 49 7.02 -10.19 3.99
CA GLY A 49 8.30 -10.83 4.25
C GLY A 49 8.18 -12.32 4.56
N VAL A 50 9.29 -13.04 4.37
CA VAL A 50 9.41 -14.47 4.71
C VAL A 50 10.20 -14.58 5.99
N VAL A 51 9.59 -15.16 7.03
CA VAL A 51 10.32 -15.55 8.24
C VAL A 51 10.88 -16.95 7.99
N LEU A 52 12.18 -17.05 7.73
CA LEU A 52 12.86 -18.34 7.75
C LEU A 52 12.78 -18.88 9.18
N ASN A 53 11.94 -19.89 9.38
CA ASN A 53 11.91 -20.60 10.65
C ASN A 53 13.12 -21.55 10.70
N PRO A 54 14.11 -21.34 11.58
CA PRO A 54 15.27 -22.23 11.68
C PRO A 54 14.90 -23.66 12.11
N ALA A 55 13.66 -23.91 12.56
CA ALA A 55 13.16 -25.25 12.86
C ALA A 55 12.61 -26.03 11.65
N VAL A 56 12.59 -25.44 10.44
CA VAL A 56 12.20 -26.12 9.19
C VAL A 56 13.44 -26.33 8.33
N GLN A 57 14.47 -26.94 8.91
CA GLN A 57 15.42 -27.74 8.16
C GLN A 57 15.29 -29.17 8.68
N LYS A 58 14.22 -29.84 8.23
CA LYS A 58 14.13 -31.29 8.32
C LYS A 58 14.93 -31.87 7.15
N VAL A 59 15.90 -32.68 7.55
CA VAL A 59 16.71 -33.68 6.81
C VAL A 59 16.13 -34.08 5.45
#